data_AF-A0A4R2R319-F1
#
_entry.id   AF-A0A4R2R319-F1
#
_cell.length_a   1.000
_cell.length_b   1.000
_cell.length_c   1.000
_cell.angle_alpha   90.00
_cell.angle_beta   90.00
_cell.angle_gamma   90.00
#
_symmetry.space_group_name_H-M   'P 1'
#
loop_
_entity.id
_entity.type
_entity.pdbx_description
1 polymer ?
#
loop_
_entity_poly.entity_id
_entity_poly.type
_entity_poly.pdbx_seq_one_letter_code
_entity_poly.pdbx_strand_id
1 'polypeptide(L)'
;MHKFKTMFAAAAATALILTGTAQAADPAGTQDVPATHHEGHDHHKQMHQHKHLTEEQKQALLDAGIDLKQLHANHDQIRAEFDNLRAHSKAIHEKVDASKDKKLQEQVKADLEPFRTIMGQLKESKQEYRDLKQELRAAADAKDKAKIKATFAKLQTNQQQIVKLLQAADKELQKELTKLK
;
A
#
# COMPACT_ATOMS: atom_id res chain seq x y z
N MET A 1 5.84 29.63 18.89
CA MET A 1 5.93 28.20 19.30
C MET A 1 5.41 27.31 18.16
N HIS A 2 6.28 26.61 17.41
CA HIS A 2 5.88 25.88 16.19
C HIS A 2 6.56 24.49 16.09
N LYS A 3 6.11 23.50 16.88
CA LYS A 3 6.66 22.12 16.82
C LYS A 3 5.62 20.96 16.87
N PHE A 4 4.32 21.24 16.90
CA PHE A 4 3.27 20.19 16.94
C PHE A 4 2.71 19.77 15.57
N LYS A 5 2.91 20.56 14.50
CA LYS A 5 2.31 20.31 13.18
C LYS A 5 2.76 19.02 12.46
N THR A 6 3.82 18.34 12.92
CA THR A 6 4.50 17.30 12.15
C THR A 6 4.10 15.86 12.53
N MET A 7 3.53 15.62 13.72
CA MET A 7 3.45 14.25 14.27
C MET A 7 2.15 13.47 14.01
N PHE A 8 1.04 14.11 13.63
CA PHE A 8 -0.17 13.39 13.16
C PHE A 8 -0.20 13.17 11.64
N ALA A 9 0.58 13.93 10.86
CA ALA A 9 0.67 13.78 9.40
C ALA A 9 1.16 12.40 8.94
N ALA A 10 1.95 11.70 9.77
CA ALA A 10 2.60 10.43 9.44
C ALA A 10 1.66 9.22 9.26
N ALA A 11 0.40 9.31 9.73
CA ALA A 11 -0.55 8.19 9.65
C ALA A 11 -1.47 8.21 8.42
N ALA A 12 -1.74 9.40 7.86
CA ALA A 12 -2.76 9.61 6.82
C ALA A 12 -2.19 9.91 5.41
N ALA A 13 -0.86 9.99 5.27
CA ALA A 13 -0.22 10.55 4.07
C ALA A 13 0.90 9.66 3.46
N THR A 14 0.66 8.35 3.32
CA THR A 14 1.46 7.49 2.42
C THR A 14 0.60 6.94 1.29
N ALA A 15 0.14 7.85 0.41
CA ALA A 15 -0.32 7.45 -0.91
C ALA A 15 0.85 6.79 -1.68
N LEU A 16 0.53 5.78 -2.49
CA LEU A 16 1.43 4.86 -3.19
C LEU A 16 2.87 5.35 -3.46
N ILE A 17 3.85 4.69 -2.81
CA ILE A 17 4.84 3.88 -3.55
C ILE A 17 5.02 2.55 -2.81
N LEU A 18 4.81 1.45 -3.52
CA LEU A 18 5.49 0.18 -3.25
C LEU A 18 6.10 -0.24 -4.59
N THR A 19 7.43 -0.24 -4.61
CA THR A 19 8.28 -0.81 -5.67
C THR A 19 9.36 -1.56 -4.91
N GLY A 20 9.26 -2.88 -4.87
CA GLY A 20 10.24 -3.71 -4.18
C GLY A 20 11.60 -3.61 -4.87
N THR A 21 12.65 -3.37 -4.09
CA THR A 21 14.04 -3.47 -4.56
C THR A 21 14.71 -4.61 -3.79
N ALA A 22 14.60 -5.83 -4.33
CA ALA A 22 15.46 -6.92 -3.94
C ALA A 22 16.87 -6.60 -4.45
N GLN A 23 17.65 -5.88 -3.65
CA GLN A 23 18.99 -5.44 -4.01
C GLN A 23 19.98 -6.56 -3.69
N ALA A 24 20.32 -7.36 -4.71
CA ALA A 24 21.45 -8.27 -4.62
C ALA A 24 22.75 -7.49 -4.39
N ALA A 25 23.59 -7.98 -3.49
CA ALA A 25 24.88 -7.36 -3.16
C ALA A 25 26.01 -8.33 -3.50
N ASP A 26 27.02 -7.82 -4.21
CA ASP A 26 28.43 -8.20 -4.10
C ASP A 26 29.31 -7.13 -4.79
N PRO A 27 30.62 -7.02 -4.52
CA PRO A 27 31.20 -5.70 -4.27
C PRO A 27 32.48 -5.32 -5.08
N ALA A 28 32.74 -4.02 -5.08
CA ALA A 28 34.05 -3.33 -5.10
C ALA A 28 35.16 -3.71 -6.12
N GLY A 29 35.59 -2.72 -6.92
CA GLY A 29 36.83 -2.80 -7.72
C GLY A 29 37.23 -1.52 -8.46
N THR A 30 37.88 -0.57 -7.75
CA THR A 30 38.97 0.36 -8.16
C THR A 30 39.28 0.53 -9.68
N GLN A 31 39.37 1.71 -10.30
CA GLN A 31 39.35 3.15 -9.89
C GLN A 31 38.70 3.99 -11.07
N ASP A 32 38.86 5.29 -11.40
CA ASP A 32 39.72 6.41 -10.99
C ASP A 32 39.10 7.81 -11.32
N VAL A 33 39.87 8.90 -11.16
CA VAL A 33 39.56 10.34 -11.43
C VAL A 33 40.24 10.88 -12.71
N PRO A 34 40.01 12.15 -13.21
CA PRO A 34 39.19 13.27 -12.69
C PRO A 34 38.24 14.02 -13.67
N ALA A 35 37.26 14.71 -13.08
CA ALA A 35 36.70 16.04 -13.39
C ALA A 35 36.46 16.54 -14.85
N THR A 36 35.19 16.86 -15.14
CA THR A 36 34.80 18.14 -15.79
C THR A 36 33.38 18.52 -15.36
N HIS A 37 33.06 19.83 -15.29
CA HIS A 37 31.67 20.27 -15.11
C HIS A 37 30.84 19.98 -16.35
N HIS A 38 29.61 19.50 -16.16
CA HIS A 38 28.45 19.84 -17.01
C HIS A 38 27.20 19.94 -16.12
N GLU A 39 26.40 20.98 -16.35
CA GLU A 39 25.07 21.07 -15.75
C GLU A 39 24.13 20.08 -16.44
N GLY A 40 23.98 18.91 -15.84
CA GLY A 40 23.08 17.85 -16.28
C GLY A 40 22.09 17.51 -15.16
N HIS A 41 21.09 18.36 -14.94
CA HIS A 41 19.98 18.06 -14.04
C HIS A 41 19.01 17.06 -14.70
N ASP A 42 19.53 15.88 -15.04
CA ASP A 42 18.74 14.72 -15.47
C ASP A 42 17.97 14.15 -14.28
N HIS A 43 16.94 14.92 -13.92
CA HIS A 43 15.76 14.40 -13.26
C HIS A 43 15.16 13.34 -14.15
N HIS A 44 15.65 12.10 -14.01
CA HIS A 44 14.96 10.89 -14.40
C HIS A 44 13.62 10.86 -13.66
N LYS A 45 12.63 11.55 -14.23
CA LYS A 45 11.22 11.25 -14.06
C LYS A 45 11.04 9.84 -14.58
N GLN A 46 11.30 8.86 -13.72
CA GLN A 46 10.72 7.54 -13.84
C GLN A 46 9.21 7.76 -13.85
N MET A 47 8.64 7.94 -15.04
CA MET A 47 7.21 7.87 -15.21
C MET A 47 6.84 6.45 -14.79
N HIS A 48 6.23 6.34 -13.60
CA HIS A 48 5.79 5.07 -13.05
C HIS A 48 4.68 4.53 -13.93
N GLN A 49 5.06 3.91 -15.05
CA GLN A 49 4.12 3.27 -15.95
C GLN A 49 3.39 2.20 -15.14
N HIS A 50 2.11 2.47 -14.90
CA HIS A 50 1.19 1.48 -14.38
C HIS A 50 1.06 0.39 -15.44
N LYS A 51 1.94 -0.61 -15.39
CA LYS A 51 1.92 -1.75 -16.33
C LYS A 51 0.65 -2.55 -16.10
N HIS A 52 -0.41 -2.16 -16.82
CA HIS A 52 -1.60 -2.97 -17.02
C HIS A 52 -1.20 -4.33 -17.64
N LEU A 53 -2.08 -5.32 -17.54
CA LEU A 53 -1.87 -6.60 -18.20
C LEU A 53 -1.92 -6.40 -19.72
N THR A 54 -0.96 -6.96 -20.47
CA THR A 54 -1.06 -7.03 -21.94
C THR A 54 -2.24 -7.92 -22.35
N GLU A 55 -2.73 -7.80 -23.59
CA GLU A 55 -3.80 -8.70 -24.05
C GLU A 55 -3.37 -10.17 -24.03
N GLU A 56 -2.08 -10.45 -24.27
CA GLU A 56 -1.49 -11.79 -24.17
C GLU A 56 -1.49 -12.32 -22.73
N GLN A 57 -1.13 -11.47 -21.76
CA GLN A 57 -1.21 -11.81 -20.33
C GLN A 57 -2.67 -12.02 -19.88
N LYS A 58 -3.61 -11.20 -20.35
CA LYS A 58 -5.05 -11.39 -20.09
C LYS A 58 -5.54 -12.70 -20.69
N GLN A 59 -5.14 -13.03 -21.92
CA GLN A 59 -5.52 -14.29 -22.56
C GLN A 59 -4.92 -15.48 -21.79
N ALA A 60 -3.64 -15.43 -21.37
CA ALA A 60 -3.03 -16.47 -20.55
C ALA A 60 -3.75 -16.68 -19.20
N LEU A 61 -4.30 -15.61 -18.60
CA LEU A 61 -5.14 -15.67 -17.40
C LEU A 61 -6.50 -16.34 -17.69
N LEU A 62 -7.20 -15.93 -18.76
CA LEU A 62 -8.47 -16.54 -19.17
C LEU A 62 -8.30 -18.03 -19.55
N ASP A 63 -7.22 -18.34 -20.26
CA ASP A 63 -6.77 -19.69 -20.64
C ASP A 63 -6.43 -20.59 -19.45
N ALA A 64 -6.08 -19.99 -18.30
CA ALA A 64 -5.90 -20.67 -17.02
C ALA A 64 -7.19 -20.71 -16.18
N GLY A 65 -8.31 -20.18 -16.68
CA GLY A 65 -9.61 -20.18 -16.00
C GLY A 65 -9.77 -19.09 -14.93
N ILE A 66 -9.03 -17.98 -15.03
CA ILE A 66 -9.05 -16.90 -14.05
C ILE A 66 -10.18 -15.90 -14.35
N ASP A 67 -11.08 -15.66 -13.40
CA ASP A 67 -12.09 -14.61 -13.54
C ASP A 67 -11.50 -13.20 -13.27
N LEU A 68 -11.29 -12.46 -14.36
CA LEU A 68 -10.84 -11.08 -14.32
C LEU A 68 -11.89 -10.11 -13.75
N LYS A 69 -13.19 -10.47 -13.75
CA LYS A 69 -14.25 -9.66 -13.13
C LYS A 69 -14.16 -9.72 -11.61
N GLN A 70 -14.01 -10.92 -11.03
CA GLN A 70 -13.78 -11.09 -9.59
C GLN A 70 -12.51 -10.36 -9.12
N LEU A 71 -11.43 -10.38 -9.91
CA LEU A 71 -10.20 -9.63 -9.61
C LEU A 71 -10.43 -8.12 -9.54
N HIS A 72 -11.29 -7.57 -10.42
CA HIS A 72 -11.67 -6.15 -10.43
C HIS A 72 -12.57 -5.81 -9.23
N ALA A 73 -13.62 -6.60 -8.97
CA ALA A 73 -14.52 -6.41 -7.83
C ALA A 73 -13.77 -6.42 -6.48
N ASN A 74 -12.83 -7.36 -6.29
CA ASN A 74 -11.98 -7.40 -5.10
C ASN A 74 -11.11 -6.13 -4.96
N HIS A 75 -10.62 -5.58 -6.07
CA HIS A 75 -9.81 -4.35 -6.07
C HIS A 75 -10.66 -3.13 -5.69
N ASP A 76 -11.88 -3.04 -6.20
CA ASP A 76 -12.76 -1.91 -5.96
C ASP A 76 -13.37 -1.94 -4.56
N GLN A 77 -13.61 -3.14 -4.00
CA GLN A 77 -13.89 -3.29 -2.57
C GLN A 77 -12.73 -2.77 -1.71
N ILE A 78 -11.49 -3.21 -1.98
CA ILE A 78 -10.30 -2.71 -1.26
C ILE A 78 -10.19 -1.18 -1.35
N ARG A 79 -10.54 -0.59 -2.50
CA ARG A 79 -10.56 0.86 -2.68
C ARG A 79 -11.63 1.55 -1.82
N ALA A 80 -12.86 1.07 -1.85
CA ALA A 80 -13.96 1.64 -1.06
C ALA A 80 -13.65 1.60 0.45
N GLU A 81 -13.11 0.49 0.94
CA GLU A 81 -12.70 0.33 2.34
C GLU A 81 -11.52 1.26 2.71
N PHE A 82 -10.62 1.58 1.77
CA PHE A 82 -9.59 2.61 1.97
C PHE A 82 -10.16 4.02 2.07
N ASP A 83 -11.14 4.36 1.24
CA ASP A 83 -11.76 5.68 1.23
C ASP A 83 -12.63 5.89 2.50
N ASN A 84 -13.30 4.84 3.00
CA ASN A 84 -13.96 4.81 4.32
C ASN A 84 -12.99 5.11 5.48
N LEU A 85 -11.91 4.32 5.58
CA LEU A 85 -10.88 4.44 6.62
C LEU A 85 -10.25 5.84 6.61
N ARG A 86 -10.02 6.41 5.42
CA ARG A 86 -9.52 7.77 5.26
C ARG A 86 -10.49 8.83 5.77
N ALA A 87 -11.80 8.66 5.52
CA ALA A 87 -12.82 9.57 6.00
C ALA A 87 -12.91 9.58 7.55
N HIS A 88 -12.96 8.41 8.18
CA HIS A 88 -12.98 8.31 9.64
C HIS A 88 -11.69 8.82 10.29
N SER A 89 -10.52 8.51 9.72
CA SER A 89 -9.23 9.02 10.20
C SER A 89 -9.14 10.54 10.16
N LYS A 90 -9.65 11.16 9.07
CA LYS A 90 -9.77 12.62 8.95
C LYS A 90 -10.72 13.21 9.99
N ALA A 91 -11.88 12.60 10.22
CA ALA A 91 -12.86 13.09 11.20
C ALA A 91 -12.33 13.07 12.65
N ILE A 92 -11.50 12.09 13.03
CA ILE A 92 -10.80 12.10 14.33
C ILE A 92 -9.85 13.29 14.39
N HIS A 93 -8.97 13.45 13.39
CA HIS A 93 -7.97 14.51 13.37
C HIS A 93 -8.62 15.91 13.45
N GLU A 94 -9.73 16.14 12.74
CA GLU A 94 -10.47 17.40 12.79
C GLU A 94 -11.07 17.69 14.17
N LYS A 95 -11.65 16.70 14.85
CA LYS A 95 -12.16 16.85 16.22
C LYS A 95 -11.04 17.12 17.24
N VAL A 96 -9.92 16.41 17.10
CA VAL A 96 -8.79 16.43 18.06
C VAL A 96 -7.92 17.69 17.91
N ASP A 97 -7.70 18.18 16.70
CA ASP A 97 -7.01 19.45 16.47
C ASP A 97 -7.87 20.67 16.86
N ALA A 98 -9.20 20.59 16.66
CA ALA A 98 -10.13 21.64 17.08
C ALA A 98 -10.17 21.80 18.61
N SER A 99 -10.12 20.70 19.36
CA SER A 99 -10.11 20.68 20.83
C SER A 99 -8.91 21.43 21.43
N LYS A 100 -7.71 21.26 20.85
CA LYS A 100 -6.41 21.75 21.36
C LYS A 100 -6.00 21.22 22.74
N ASP A 101 -6.78 20.35 23.38
CA ASP A 101 -6.37 19.69 24.62
C ASP A 101 -5.29 18.63 24.34
N LYS A 102 -4.16 18.78 25.02
CA LYS A 102 -3.03 17.83 24.95
C LYS A 102 -3.36 16.50 25.58
N LYS A 103 -4.16 16.48 26.66
CA LYS A 103 -4.55 15.21 27.32
C LYS A 103 -5.45 14.39 26.40
N LEU A 104 -6.41 15.03 25.74
CA LEU A 104 -7.19 14.37 24.69
C LEU A 104 -6.31 13.87 23.54
N GLN A 105 -5.36 14.68 23.05
CA GLN A 105 -4.42 14.27 21.99
C GLN A 105 -3.56 13.06 22.40
N GLU A 106 -3.11 13.00 23.66
CA GLU A 106 -2.34 11.89 24.21
C GLU A 106 -3.20 10.63 24.44
N GLN A 107 -4.44 10.78 24.91
CA GLN A 107 -5.40 9.68 25.08
C GLN A 107 -5.79 9.07 23.73
N VAL A 108 -6.22 9.88 22.75
CA VAL A 108 -6.55 9.42 21.39
C VAL A 108 -5.33 8.79 20.72
N LYS A 109 -4.12 9.28 21.01
CA LYS A 109 -2.90 8.62 20.54
C LYS A 109 -2.78 7.22 21.13
N ALA A 110 -2.91 7.03 22.44
CA ALA A 110 -2.83 5.72 23.08
C ALA A 110 -3.93 4.75 22.59
N ASP A 111 -5.17 5.23 22.50
CA ASP A 111 -6.32 4.41 22.13
C ASP A 111 -6.31 3.96 20.65
N LEU A 112 -5.49 4.60 19.81
CA LEU A 112 -5.24 4.21 18.41
C LEU A 112 -3.97 3.36 18.20
N GLU A 113 -3.31 2.86 19.26
CA GLU A 113 -2.24 1.85 19.11
C GLU A 113 -2.71 0.53 18.45
N PRO A 114 -3.92 0.00 18.72
CA PRO A 114 -4.48 -1.14 17.96
C PRO A 114 -4.61 -0.83 16.46
N PHE A 115 -5.08 0.38 16.11
CA PHE A 115 -5.13 0.84 14.73
C PHE A 115 -3.73 0.89 14.08
N ARG A 116 -2.70 1.41 14.79
CA ARG A 116 -1.31 1.40 14.28
C ARG A 116 -0.79 -0.01 14.02
N THR A 117 -1.10 -0.94 14.91
CA THR A 117 -0.72 -2.36 14.76
C THR A 117 -1.33 -2.97 13.50
N ILE A 118 -2.64 -2.77 13.27
CA ILE A 118 -3.34 -3.26 12.07
C ILE A 118 -2.80 -2.58 10.81
N MET A 119 -2.48 -1.29 10.85
CA MET A 119 -1.86 -0.56 9.73
C MET A 119 -0.45 -1.08 9.38
N GLY A 120 0.29 -1.65 10.34
CA GLY A 120 1.54 -2.38 10.11
C GLY A 120 1.31 -3.66 9.29
N GLN A 121 0.42 -4.53 9.76
CA GLN A 121 0.01 -5.77 9.06
C GLN A 121 -0.55 -5.48 7.65
N LEU A 122 -1.24 -4.35 7.48
CA LEU A 122 -1.77 -3.87 6.19
C LEU A 122 -0.67 -3.39 5.24
N LYS A 123 0.47 -2.88 5.75
CA LYS A 123 1.65 -2.54 4.95
C LYS A 123 2.33 -3.80 4.43
N GLU A 124 2.48 -4.82 5.27
CA GLU A 124 3.05 -6.13 4.91
C GLU A 124 2.17 -6.84 3.87
N SER A 125 0.87 -6.93 4.15
CA SER A 125 -0.11 -7.54 3.22
C SER A 125 -0.13 -6.83 1.86
N LYS A 126 0.03 -5.50 1.82
CA LYS A 126 0.18 -4.74 0.57
C LYS A 126 1.46 -5.07 -0.21
N GLN A 127 2.55 -5.42 0.48
CA GLN A 127 3.81 -5.77 -0.17
C GLN A 127 3.66 -7.12 -0.87
N GLU A 128 3.19 -8.14 -0.14
CA GLU A 128 2.82 -9.44 -0.70
C GLU A 128 1.85 -9.29 -1.90
N TYR A 129 0.83 -8.43 -1.80
CA TYR A 129 -0.10 -8.17 -2.92
C TYR A 129 0.60 -7.73 -4.22
N ARG A 130 1.66 -6.92 -4.12
CA ARG A 130 2.39 -6.42 -5.29
C ARG A 130 3.41 -7.41 -5.81
N ASP A 131 3.99 -8.22 -4.94
CA ASP A 131 4.95 -9.26 -5.32
C ASP A 131 4.22 -10.43 -5.99
N LEU A 132 3.07 -10.86 -5.45
CA LEU A 132 2.14 -11.78 -6.12
C LEU A 132 1.63 -11.23 -7.46
N LYS A 133 1.42 -9.92 -7.58
CA LYS A 133 1.10 -9.28 -8.88
C LYS A 133 2.29 -9.25 -9.86
N GLN A 134 3.53 -9.35 -9.41
CA GLN A 134 4.70 -9.52 -10.28
C GLN A 134 4.86 -10.99 -10.69
N GLU A 135 4.78 -11.92 -9.74
CA GLU A 135 4.73 -13.37 -10.01
C GLU A 135 3.66 -13.73 -11.05
N LEU A 136 2.45 -13.18 -10.91
CA LEU A 136 1.31 -13.51 -11.78
C LEU A 136 1.53 -13.03 -13.22
N ARG A 137 2.22 -11.90 -13.42
CA ARG A 137 2.63 -11.44 -14.75
C ARG A 137 3.69 -12.36 -15.33
N ALA A 138 4.75 -12.65 -14.58
CA ALA A 138 5.82 -13.54 -15.03
C ALA A 138 5.31 -14.96 -15.36
N ALA A 139 4.31 -15.46 -14.63
CA ALA A 139 3.65 -16.73 -14.92
C ALA A 139 2.76 -16.65 -16.19
N ALA A 140 2.08 -15.52 -16.42
CA ALA A 140 1.30 -15.26 -17.63
C ALA A 140 2.20 -15.10 -18.88
N ASP A 141 3.33 -14.40 -18.76
CA ASP A 141 4.34 -14.26 -19.81
C ASP A 141 4.94 -15.62 -20.20
N ALA A 142 5.24 -16.47 -19.20
CA ALA A 142 5.67 -17.85 -19.40
C ALA A 142 4.54 -18.82 -19.82
N LYS A 143 3.28 -18.35 -19.85
CA LYS A 143 2.05 -19.13 -20.14
C LYS A 143 1.87 -20.36 -19.23
N ASP A 144 2.45 -20.33 -18.02
CA ASP A 144 2.40 -21.41 -17.04
C ASP A 144 1.04 -21.43 -16.32
N LYS A 145 0.10 -22.19 -16.89
CA LYS A 145 -1.27 -22.33 -16.34
C LYS A 145 -1.32 -22.88 -14.90
N ALA A 146 -0.30 -23.62 -14.45
CA ALA A 146 -0.25 -24.14 -13.09
C ALA A 146 0.18 -23.05 -12.09
N LYS A 147 1.26 -22.34 -12.40
CA LYS A 147 1.75 -21.22 -11.58
C LYS A 147 0.79 -20.04 -11.59
N ILE A 148 0.14 -19.73 -12.72
CA ILE A 148 -0.92 -18.72 -12.81
C ILE A 148 -2.03 -19.02 -11.78
N LYS A 149 -2.55 -20.25 -11.74
CA LYS A 149 -3.58 -20.66 -10.77
C LYS A 149 -3.09 -20.55 -9.32
N ALA A 150 -1.89 -21.05 -9.03
CA ALA A 150 -1.32 -21.04 -7.69
C ALA A 150 -1.09 -19.62 -7.15
N THR A 151 -0.46 -18.73 -7.93
CA THR A 151 -0.23 -17.34 -7.56
C THR A 151 -1.55 -16.55 -7.51
N PHE A 152 -2.53 -16.82 -8.37
CA PHE A 152 -3.85 -16.17 -8.29
C PHE A 152 -4.62 -16.56 -7.02
N ALA A 153 -4.61 -17.83 -6.60
CA ALA A 153 -5.24 -18.25 -5.35
C ALA A 153 -4.62 -17.57 -4.11
N LYS A 154 -3.28 -17.42 -4.09
CA LYS A 154 -2.59 -16.59 -3.08
C LYS A 154 -3.06 -15.12 -3.15
N LEU A 155 -3.11 -14.55 -4.35
CA LEU A 155 -3.51 -13.15 -4.57
C LEU A 155 -4.95 -12.88 -4.06
N GLN A 156 -5.89 -13.80 -4.29
CA GLN A 156 -7.26 -13.70 -3.75
C GLN A 156 -7.28 -13.79 -2.23
N THR A 157 -6.50 -14.69 -1.63
CA THR A 157 -6.39 -14.85 -0.18
C THR A 157 -5.84 -13.57 0.48
N ASN A 158 -4.76 -13.03 -0.09
CA ASN A 158 -4.16 -11.77 0.33
C ASN A 158 -5.11 -10.57 0.14
N GLN A 159 -5.89 -10.51 -0.95
CA GLN A 159 -6.94 -9.49 -1.12
C GLN A 159 -7.99 -9.54 0.01
N GLN A 160 -8.46 -10.73 0.38
CA GLN A 160 -9.41 -10.89 1.49
C GLN A 160 -8.77 -10.51 2.84
N GLN A 161 -7.48 -10.77 3.04
CA GLN A 161 -6.74 -10.32 4.22
C GLN A 161 -6.65 -8.79 4.28
N ILE A 162 -6.36 -8.12 3.16
CA ILE A 162 -6.36 -6.65 3.06
C ILE A 162 -7.74 -6.07 3.41
N VAL A 163 -8.84 -6.64 2.91
CA VAL A 163 -10.20 -6.21 3.26
C VAL A 163 -10.47 -6.38 4.76
N LYS A 164 -10.12 -7.54 5.35
CA LYS A 164 -10.31 -7.80 6.80
C LYS A 164 -9.51 -6.81 7.66
N LEU A 165 -8.27 -6.52 7.29
CA LEU A 165 -7.41 -5.55 7.99
C LEU A 165 -7.95 -4.12 7.86
N LEU A 166 -8.48 -3.74 6.69
CA LEU A 166 -9.15 -2.45 6.49
C LEU A 166 -10.39 -2.30 7.39
N GLN A 167 -11.29 -3.29 7.38
CA GLN A 167 -12.50 -3.29 8.20
C GLN A 167 -12.18 -3.31 9.70
N ALA A 168 -11.12 -4.01 10.12
CA ALA A 168 -10.65 -4.00 11.50
C ALA A 168 -10.08 -2.62 11.89
N ALA A 169 -9.25 -2.01 11.06
CA ALA A 169 -8.69 -0.68 11.30
C ALA A 169 -9.80 0.39 11.33
N ASP A 170 -10.75 0.35 10.40
CA ASP A 170 -11.89 1.27 10.38
C ASP A 170 -12.76 1.13 11.63
N LYS A 171 -13.00 -0.09 12.11
CA LYS A 171 -13.71 -0.34 13.37
C LYS A 171 -13.03 0.31 14.58
N GLU A 172 -11.71 0.33 14.65
CA GLU A 172 -10.99 1.05 15.72
C GLU A 172 -11.15 2.57 15.59
N LEU A 173 -11.13 3.12 14.37
CA LEU A 173 -11.43 4.55 14.14
C LEU A 173 -12.88 4.89 14.51
N GLN A 174 -13.85 4.04 14.19
CA GLN A 174 -15.25 4.22 14.56
C GLN A 174 -15.45 4.22 16.08
N LYS A 175 -14.81 3.29 16.82
CA LYS A 175 -14.82 3.32 18.30
C LYS A 175 -14.35 4.67 18.82
N GLU A 176 -13.21 5.16 18.32
CA GLU A 176 -12.63 6.43 18.77
C GLU A 176 -13.54 7.62 18.44
N LEU A 177 -14.12 7.66 17.24
CA LEU A 177 -15.15 8.64 16.86
C LEU A 177 -16.39 8.60 17.75
N THR A 178 -16.73 7.47 18.39
CA THR A 178 -17.84 7.43 19.37
C THR A 178 -17.50 7.99 20.74
N LYS A 179 -16.22 7.97 21.15
CA LYS A 179 -15.75 8.66 22.38
C LYS A 179 -15.68 10.17 22.18
N LEU A 180 -15.26 10.59 20.99
CA LEU A 180 -15.03 11.99 20.62
C LEU A 180 -16.32 12.73 20.20
N LYS A 181 -17.52 12.30 20.65
CA LYS A 181 -18.79 12.90 20.20
C LYS A 181 -19.09 14.24 20.87
#